data_AF-A0A4Y2HZU4-F1
#
_entry.id   AF-A0A4Y2HZU4-F1
#
_cell.length_a   1.000
_cell.length_b   1.000
_cell.length_c   1.000
_cell.angle_alpha   90.00
_cell.angle_beta   90.00
_cell.angle_gamma   90.00
#
_symmetry.space_group_name_H-M   'P 1'
#
loop_
_entity.id
_entity.type
_entity.pdbx_description
1 polymer ?
#
loop_
_entity_poly.entity_id
_entity_poly.type
_entity_poly.pdbx_seq_one_letter_code
_entity_poly.pdbx_strand_id
1 'polypeptide(L)'
;MLSTLHSTSMVTVESKKSKSLKLKPAFVADYNNTMGEVNKAEQCLSYYPVARNQQRKYYREIFRYLLSQAVWNAFVIFKKNGGKIRRVEFRMKLIERLIEVTGCNPSTRRSPFPKSEEKVVRQTGRHFPSYVDESESRKSQGSSVLIKN
;
A
#
# COMPACT_ATOMS: atom_id res chain seq x y z
N MET A 1 -30.13 -14.05 -13.15
CA MET A 1 -28.89 -14.27 -13.94
C MET A 1 -29.31 -14.60 -15.36
N LEU A 2 -28.68 -13.96 -16.35
CA LEU A 2 -29.01 -14.12 -17.77
C LEU A 2 -27.77 -14.64 -18.50
N SER A 3 -27.97 -15.52 -19.47
CA SER A 3 -26.90 -16.13 -20.26
C SER A 3 -27.37 -16.28 -21.71
N THR A 4 -26.48 -15.96 -22.64
CA THR A 4 -26.71 -16.11 -24.08
C THR A 4 -26.07 -17.37 -24.67
N LEU A 5 -25.17 -18.04 -23.92
CA LEU A 5 -24.37 -19.17 -24.39
C LEU A 5 -24.82 -20.53 -23.83
N HIS A 6 -25.52 -20.52 -22.70
CA HIS A 6 -25.82 -21.76 -21.97
C HIS A 6 -27.24 -22.23 -22.26
N SER A 7 -27.40 -23.51 -22.60
CA SER A 7 -28.69 -24.20 -22.64
C SER A 7 -29.23 -24.46 -21.23
N THR A 8 -30.52 -24.80 -21.10
CA THR A 8 -31.24 -25.06 -19.83
C THR A 8 -30.83 -26.41 -19.18
N SER A 9 -29.55 -26.73 -19.18
CA SER A 9 -29.01 -27.96 -18.59
C SER A 9 -28.76 -27.79 -17.09
N MET A 10 -28.90 -28.89 -16.36
CA MET A 10 -28.63 -28.98 -14.92
C MET A 10 -27.34 -29.78 -14.71
N VAL A 11 -26.52 -29.32 -13.77
CA VAL A 11 -25.30 -29.99 -13.34
C VAL A 11 -25.28 -30.15 -11.84
N THR A 12 -24.72 -31.27 -11.40
CA THR A 12 -24.51 -31.56 -9.99
C THR A 12 -23.25 -30.85 -9.53
N VAL A 13 -23.41 -29.95 -8.55
CA VAL A 13 -22.32 -29.17 -7.95
C VAL A 13 -22.21 -29.53 -6.48
N GLU A 14 -21.02 -29.85 -6.02
CA GLU A 14 -20.76 -30.06 -4.59
C GLU A 14 -20.77 -28.72 -3.83
N SER A 15 -21.50 -28.67 -2.73
CA SER A 15 -21.48 -27.51 -1.85
C SER A 15 -20.18 -27.47 -1.04
N LYS A 16 -19.40 -26.39 -1.21
CA LYS A 16 -18.18 -26.15 -0.41
C LYS A 16 -18.40 -26.11 1.11
N LYS A 17 -19.62 -25.83 1.58
CA LYS A 17 -19.94 -25.72 3.02
C LYS A 17 -20.38 -27.06 3.62
N SER A 18 -21.26 -27.78 2.93
CA SER A 18 -21.88 -29.00 3.46
C SER A 18 -21.36 -30.30 2.83
N LYS A 19 -20.48 -30.21 1.82
CA LYS A 19 -20.04 -31.33 0.96
C LYS A 19 -21.17 -32.12 0.31
N SER A 20 -22.39 -31.57 0.33
CA SER A 20 -23.55 -32.20 -0.29
C SER A 20 -23.65 -31.84 -1.75
N LEU A 21 -24.03 -32.82 -2.56
CA LEU A 21 -24.31 -32.65 -3.99
C LEU A 21 -25.63 -31.89 -4.17
N LYS A 22 -25.60 -30.81 -4.95
CA LYS A 22 -26.77 -29.99 -5.25
C LYS A 22 -26.89 -29.81 -6.76
N LEU A 23 -28.08 -30.02 -7.30
CA LEU A 23 -28.37 -29.69 -8.68
C LEU A 23 -28.47 -28.17 -8.84
N LYS A 24 -27.74 -27.63 -9.81
CA LYS A 24 -27.78 -26.22 -10.19
C LYS A 24 -27.80 -26.11 -11.72
N PRO A 25 -28.40 -25.04 -12.28
CA PRO A 25 -28.27 -24.78 -13.70
C PRO A 25 -26.79 -24.60 -14.09
N ALA A 26 -26.39 -25.11 -15.26
CA ALA A 26 -25.02 -25.05 -15.73
C ALA A 26 -24.44 -23.64 -15.74
N PHE A 27 -25.20 -22.69 -16.29
CA PHE A 27 -24.78 -21.29 -16.33
C PHE A 27 -24.51 -20.69 -14.95
N VAL A 28 -25.22 -21.15 -13.91
CA VAL A 28 -25.00 -20.69 -12.52
C VAL A 28 -23.72 -21.27 -11.97
N ALA A 29 -23.40 -22.53 -12.29
CA ALA A 29 -22.15 -23.16 -11.88
C ALA A 29 -20.96 -22.43 -12.53
N ASP A 30 -21.01 -22.21 -13.84
CA ASP A 30 -19.94 -21.59 -14.61
C ASP A 30 -19.71 -20.13 -14.23
N TYR A 31 -20.78 -19.37 -14.02
CA TYR A 31 -20.68 -18.01 -13.48
C TYR A 31 -20.00 -17.98 -12.11
N ASN A 32 -20.41 -18.85 -11.19
CA ASN A 32 -19.82 -18.85 -9.84
C ASN A 32 -18.36 -19.29 -9.85
N ASN A 33 -17.97 -20.15 -10.79
CA ASN A 33 -16.57 -20.55 -10.98
C ASN A 33 -15.72 -19.39 -11.50
N THR A 34 -16.18 -18.70 -12.54
CA THR A 34 -15.44 -17.60 -13.19
C THR A 34 -15.41 -16.33 -12.35
N MET A 35 -16.55 -15.87 -11.84
CA MET A 35 -16.60 -14.65 -11.01
C MET A 35 -15.83 -14.78 -9.70
N GLY A 36 -15.70 -16.00 -9.18
CA GLY A 36 -14.91 -16.25 -7.97
C GLY A 36 -13.41 -16.01 -8.16
N GLU A 37 -12.88 -16.03 -9.38
CA GLU A 37 -11.45 -15.87 -9.63
C GLU A 37 -10.97 -14.44 -9.47
N VAL A 38 -11.74 -13.46 -9.97
CA VAL A 38 -11.46 -12.04 -9.78
C VAL A 38 -11.42 -11.72 -8.28
N ASN A 39 -12.42 -12.19 -7.54
CA ASN A 39 -12.53 -11.97 -6.10
C ASN A 39 -11.35 -12.60 -5.32
N LYS A 40 -10.80 -13.74 -5.77
CA LYS A 40 -9.63 -14.36 -5.13
C LYS A 40 -8.36 -13.52 -5.34
N ALA A 41 -8.17 -12.94 -6.53
CA ALA A 41 -7.05 -12.04 -6.81
C ALA A 41 -7.18 -10.74 -5.98
N GLU A 42 -8.38 -10.18 -5.90
CA GLU A 42 -8.65 -9.02 -5.04
C GLU A 42 -8.44 -9.33 -3.55
N GLN A 43 -8.89 -10.49 -3.08
CA GLN A 43 -8.62 -10.96 -1.72
C GLN A 43 -7.12 -11.13 -1.47
N CYS A 44 -6.36 -11.63 -2.46
CA CYS A 44 -4.90 -11.73 -2.37
C CYS A 44 -4.20 -10.38 -2.17
N LEU A 45 -4.80 -9.30 -2.68
CA LEU A 45 -4.30 -7.93 -2.54
C LEU A 45 -4.72 -7.31 -1.21
N SER A 46 -5.91 -7.65 -0.69
CA SER A 46 -6.38 -7.15 0.60
C SER A 46 -5.54 -7.64 1.80
N TYR A 47 -4.86 -8.79 1.68
CA TYR A 47 -3.91 -9.27 2.71
C TYR A 47 -2.70 -8.35 2.92
N TYR A 48 -2.40 -7.45 1.97
CA TYR A 48 -1.32 -6.47 2.12
C TYR A 48 -1.87 -5.07 1.87
N PRO A 49 -2.67 -4.53 2.81
CA PRO A 49 -3.24 -3.21 2.64
C PRO A 49 -2.10 -2.19 2.63
N VAL A 50 -1.84 -1.62 1.45
CA VAL A 50 -0.78 -0.60 1.28
C VAL A 50 -1.31 0.80 1.69
N ALA A 51 -2.61 0.95 1.87
CA ALA A 51 -3.22 2.17 2.39
C ALA A 51 -2.95 2.29 3.90
N ARG A 52 -2.16 3.30 4.29
CA ARG A 52 -2.17 3.81 5.68
C ARG A 52 -3.35 4.78 5.77
N ASN A 53 -4.23 4.65 6.75
CA ASN A 53 -5.44 5.46 6.97
C ASN A 53 -5.23 6.99 7.06
N GLN A 54 -3.99 7.49 6.90
CA GLN A 54 -3.58 8.90 6.88
C GLN A 54 -3.16 9.41 5.49
N GLN A 55 -3.50 8.73 4.39
CA GLN A 55 -3.23 9.27 3.05
C GLN A 55 -4.27 10.34 2.69
N ARG A 56 -3.99 11.62 3.00
CA ARG A 56 -4.80 12.78 2.57
C ARG A 56 -4.94 12.94 1.05
N LYS A 57 -4.21 12.15 0.25
CA LYS A 57 -4.07 12.31 -1.19
C LYS A 57 -4.38 10.99 -1.91
N TYR A 58 -5.54 10.93 -2.56
CA TYR A 58 -6.09 9.73 -3.22
C TYR A 58 -5.15 9.09 -4.26
N TYR A 59 -4.36 9.90 -4.99
CA TYR A 59 -3.45 9.36 -6.02
C TYR A 59 -2.38 8.43 -5.44
N ARG A 60 -1.98 8.62 -4.17
CA ARG A 60 -1.00 7.74 -3.52
C ARG A 60 -1.59 6.35 -3.26
N GLU A 61 -2.88 6.29 -2.96
CA GLU A 61 -3.60 5.03 -2.78
C GLU A 61 -3.72 4.28 -4.10
N ILE A 62 -4.12 4.97 -5.17
CA ILE A 62 -4.17 4.39 -6.53
C ILE A 62 -2.80 3.86 -6.95
N PHE A 63 -1.73 4.66 -6.78
CA PHE A 63 -0.37 4.22 -7.11
C PHE A 63 0.02 2.94 -6.36
N ARG A 64 -0.27 2.88 -5.07
CA ARG A 64 0.03 1.71 -4.23
C ARG A 64 -0.77 0.47 -4.63
N TYR A 65 -2.02 0.65 -5.01
CA TYR A 65 -2.86 -0.41 -5.55
C TYR A 65 -2.29 -0.94 -6.87
N LEU A 66 -1.96 -0.05 -7.81
CA LEU A 66 -1.34 -0.40 -9.09
C LEU A 66 0.00 -1.11 -8.89
N LEU A 67 0.83 -0.64 -7.95
CA LEU A 67 2.09 -1.30 -7.60
C LEU A 67 1.86 -2.73 -7.08
N SER A 68 0.86 -2.91 -6.21
CA SER A 68 0.51 -4.23 -5.67
C SER A 68 0.04 -5.19 -6.76
N GLN A 69 -0.79 -4.69 -7.69
CA GLN A 69 -1.22 -5.42 -8.89
C GLN A 69 -0.04 -5.81 -9.77
N ALA A 70 0.87 -4.88 -10.05
CA ALA A 70 2.06 -5.14 -10.85
C ALA A 70 2.94 -6.24 -10.23
N VAL A 71 3.18 -6.20 -8.92
CA VAL A 71 3.94 -7.23 -8.19
C VAL A 71 3.24 -8.59 -8.25
N TRP A 72 1.91 -8.62 -8.13
CA TRP A 72 1.14 -9.86 -8.26
C TRP A 72 1.23 -10.44 -9.66
N ASN A 73 1.04 -9.62 -10.70
CA ASN A 73 1.14 -10.04 -12.09
C ASN A 73 2.54 -10.58 -12.42
N ALA A 74 3.60 -9.90 -11.95
CA ALA A 74 4.97 -10.38 -12.08
C ALA A 74 5.18 -11.75 -11.42
N PHE A 75 4.60 -11.96 -10.23
CA PHE A 75 4.65 -13.25 -9.54
C PHE A 75 3.91 -14.35 -10.32
N VAL A 76 2.75 -14.06 -10.91
CA VAL A 76 2.02 -15.01 -11.76
C VAL A 76 2.84 -15.42 -12.97
N ILE A 77 3.50 -14.47 -13.65
CA ILE A 77 4.41 -14.75 -14.77
C ILE A 77 5.57 -15.63 -14.31
N PHE A 78 6.21 -15.26 -13.19
CA PHE A 78 7.30 -16.04 -12.60
C PHE A 78 6.88 -17.49 -12.27
N LYS A 79 5.67 -17.69 -11.73
CA LYS A 79 5.11 -19.03 -11.48
C LYS A 79 4.89 -19.82 -12.77
N LYS A 80 4.35 -19.19 -13.82
CA LYS A 80 4.15 -19.81 -15.13
C LYS A 80 5.48 -20.23 -15.77
N ASN A 81 6.56 -19.51 -15.50
CA ASN A 81 7.92 -19.83 -15.97
C ASN A 81 8.66 -20.87 -15.11
N GLY A 82 7.94 -21.66 -14.28
CA GLY A 82 8.53 -22.73 -13.47
C GLY A 82 9.05 -22.30 -12.10
N GLY A 83 8.78 -21.07 -11.66
CA GLY A 83 9.20 -20.55 -10.37
C GLY A 83 8.61 -21.29 -9.17
N LYS A 84 9.47 -21.84 -8.29
CA LYS A 84 9.03 -22.68 -7.15
C LYS A 84 8.85 -21.93 -5.84
N ILE A 85 9.39 -20.73 -5.71
CA ILE A 85 9.37 -19.97 -4.44
C ILE A 85 7.96 -19.48 -4.07
N ARG A 86 7.74 -19.25 -2.78
CA ARG A 86 6.47 -18.71 -2.24
C ARG A 86 6.36 -17.21 -2.53
N ARG A 87 5.14 -16.67 -2.52
CA ARG A 87 4.87 -15.25 -2.79
C ARG A 87 5.66 -14.28 -1.91
N VAL A 88 5.77 -14.58 -0.61
CA VAL A 88 6.50 -13.75 0.34
C VAL A 88 7.99 -13.70 -0.03
N GLU A 89 8.56 -14.86 -0.32
CA GLU A 89 9.97 -14.97 -0.72
C GLU A 89 10.25 -14.26 -2.05
N PHE A 90 9.33 -14.36 -3.01
CA PHE A 90 9.41 -13.60 -4.26
C PHE A 90 9.46 -12.08 -4.01
N ARG A 91 8.61 -11.58 -3.09
CA ARG A 91 8.62 -10.16 -2.72
C ARG A 91 9.91 -9.74 -2.05
N MET A 92 10.47 -10.56 -1.15
CA MET A 92 11.74 -10.26 -0.49
C MET A 92 12.87 -10.15 -1.51
N LYS A 93 13.00 -11.13 -2.41
CA LYS A 93 13.98 -11.10 -3.51
C LYS A 93 13.80 -9.91 -4.44
N LEU A 94 12.54 -9.55 -4.75
CA LEU A 94 12.25 -8.37 -5.55
C LEU A 94 12.73 -7.08 -4.85
N ILE A 95 12.47 -6.95 -3.55
CA ILE A 95 12.90 -5.79 -2.76
C ILE A 95 14.43 -5.70 -2.70
N GLU A 96 15.12 -6.81 -2.42
CA GLU A 96 16.59 -6.89 -2.41
C GLU A 96 17.17 -6.39 -3.73
N ARG A 97 16.68 -6.90 -4.86
CA ARG A 97 17.13 -6.47 -6.20
C ARG A 97 16.86 -5.00 -6.48
N LEU A 98 15.70 -4.48 -6.08
CA LEU A 98 15.37 -3.05 -6.26
C LEU A 98 16.31 -2.15 -5.45
N ILE A 99 16.69 -2.56 -4.24
CA ILE A 99 17.63 -1.83 -3.40
C ILE A 99 19.03 -1.85 -4.01
N GLU A 100 19.51 -3.01 -4.46
CA GLU A 100 20.82 -3.14 -5.14
C GLU A 100 20.93 -2.20 -6.35
N VAL A 101 19.92 -2.20 -7.22
CA VAL A 101 19.88 -1.34 -8.40
C VAL A 101 19.84 0.15 -8.03
N THR A 102 19.15 0.50 -6.95
CA THR A 102 19.03 1.90 -6.50
C THR A 102 20.29 2.39 -5.77
N GLY A 103 21.02 1.50 -5.11
CA GLY A 103 22.24 1.80 -4.35
C GLY A 103 23.50 1.98 -5.21
N CYS A 104 23.55 1.43 -6.42
CA CYS A 104 24.72 1.49 -7.29
C CYS A 104 24.88 2.76 -8.16
N ASN A 105 23.97 3.74 -8.09
CA ASN A 105 24.09 4.99 -8.85
C ASN A 105 24.15 6.23 -7.95
N PRO A 106 25.30 6.50 -7.28
CA PRO A 106 25.55 7.80 -6.65
C PRO A 106 25.84 8.92 -7.66
N SER A 107 25.99 8.63 -8.96
CA SER A 107 26.44 9.61 -9.97
C SER A 107 25.33 10.50 -10.56
N THR A 108 24.04 10.16 -10.41
CA THR A 108 22.94 10.92 -11.06
C THR A 108 22.07 11.74 -10.11
N ARG A 109 22.38 11.77 -8.81
CA ARG A 109 21.63 12.59 -7.82
C ARG A 109 22.32 13.90 -7.41
N ARG A 110 23.20 14.45 -8.26
CA ARG A 110 23.57 15.86 -8.16
C ARG A 110 22.72 16.64 -9.15
N SER A 111 21.52 17.02 -8.72
CA SER A 111 20.93 18.23 -9.29
C SER A 111 21.89 19.38 -9.00
N PRO A 112 22.36 20.14 -10.01
CA PRO A 112 23.06 21.39 -9.77
C PRO A 112 22.02 22.40 -9.29
N PHE A 113 21.69 22.35 -8.00
CA PHE A 113 21.16 23.54 -7.37
C PHE A 113 22.36 24.50 -7.26
N PRO A 114 22.36 25.66 -7.93
CA PRO A 114 23.35 26.67 -7.62
C PRO A 114 23.18 26.99 -6.14
N LYS A 115 24.26 26.82 -5.36
CA LYS A 115 24.33 27.42 -4.04
C LYS A 115 24.26 28.93 -4.26
N SER A 116 23.07 29.51 -4.25
CA SER A 116 22.98 30.92 -3.91
C SER A 116 23.60 31.03 -2.53
N GLU A 117 24.67 31.83 -2.41
CA GLU A 117 25.22 32.25 -1.14
C GLU A 117 24.19 33.13 -0.44
N GLU A 118 23.13 32.53 0.05
CA GLU A 118 22.23 33.18 0.98
C GLU A 118 22.92 33.07 2.34
N LYS A 119 23.37 34.22 2.86
CA LYS A 119 23.87 34.37 4.23
C LYS A 119 22.81 33.85 5.20
N VAL A 120 22.84 32.55 5.49
CA VAL A 120 22.13 31.99 6.63
C VAL A 120 22.89 32.50 7.84
N VAL A 121 22.37 33.57 8.44
CA VAL A 121 22.69 33.95 9.81
C VAL A 121 22.48 32.68 10.64
N ARG A 122 23.58 32.00 10.97
CA ARG A 122 23.56 30.88 11.92
C ARG A 122 22.92 31.45 13.18
N GLN A 123 21.70 31.02 13.48
CA GLN A 123 21.12 31.25 14.79
C GLN A 123 21.98 30.47 15.78
N THR A 124 22.99 31.14 16.34
CA THR A 124 23.82 30.66 17.45
C THR A 124 23.06 30.67 18.77
N GLY A 125 21.74 30.50 18.73
CA GLY A 125 20.90 30.30 19.90
C GLY A 125 20.76 28.81 20.13
N ARG A 126 21.47 28.28 21.12
CA ARG A 126 21.28 26.92 21.61
C ARG A 126 19.93 26.84 22.33
N HIS A 127 18.83 26.69 21.60
CA HIS A 127 17.55 26.31 22.18
C HIS A 127 17.54 24.81 22.45
N PHE A 128 18.32 24.37 23.43
CA PHE A 128 18.06 23.09 24.08
C PHE A 128 17.14 23.36 25.27
N PRO A 129 16.02 22.63 25.40
CA PRO A 129 15.17 22.72 26.58
C PRO A 129 15.97 22.36 27.83
N SER A 130 16.04 23.28 28.80
CA SER A 130 16.58 23.02 30.14
C SER A 130 15.44 22.83 31.13
N TYR A 131 15.66 22.00 32.14
CA TYR A 131 14.73 21.80 33.24
C TYR A 131 14.64 23.08 34.08
N VAL A 132 13.43 23.51 34.42
CA VAL A 132 13.17 24.67 35.29
C VAL A 132 12.99 24.13 36.71
N ASP A 133 13.83 24.58 37.66
CA ASP A 133 13.63 24.25 39.07
C ASP A 133 12.37 24.94 39.60
N GLU A 134 11.57 24.20 40.37
CA GLU A 134 10.22 24.59 40.84
C GLU A 134 10.19 25.79 41.82
N SER A 135 11.30 26.51 42.03
CA SER A 135 11.37 27.58 43.03
C SER A 135 10.89 28.96 42.56
N GLU A 136 10.56 29.17 41.29
CA GLU A 136 10.02 30.44 40.79
C GLU A 136 8.50 30.43 40.52
N SER A 137 7.77 29.42 41.00
CA SER A 137 6.31 29.48 41.01
C SER A 137 5.82 30.41 42.13
N ARG A 138 5.99 31.73 41.98
CA ARG A 138 5.22 32.74 42.73
C ARG A 138 5.42 34.14 42.17
N LYS A 139 4.28 34.80 41.92
CA LYS A 139 4.03 36.21 41.50
C LYS A 139 3.98 36.36 39.97
N SER A 140 2.96 36.93 39.34
CA SER A 140 1.77 37.64 39.81
C SER A 140 0.81 37.83 38.65
N GLN A 141 -0.48 37.76 38.98
CA GLN A 141 -1.66 38.35 38.35
C GLN A 141 -1.47 39.25 37.11
N GLY A 142 -2.29 38.95 36.09
CA GLY A 142 -3.21 39.94 35.52
C GLY A 142 -2.72 40.79 34.35
N SER A 143 -3.52 40.75 33.28
CA SER A 143 -3.89 41.85 32.36
C SER A 143 -3.56 41.61 30.89
N SER A 144 -4.64 41.59 30.10
CA SER A 144 -4.72 41.69 28.64
C SER A 144 -3.91 42.85 28.06
N VAL A 145 -3.20 42.63 26.94
CA VAL A 145 -2.90 43.71 25.98
C VAL A 145 -2.97 43.16 24.55
N LEU A 146 -3.73 43.89 23.73
CA LEU A 146 -4.01 43.73 22.31
C LEU A 146 -2.74 43.79 21.44
N ILE A 147 -2.69 42.94 20.42
CA ILE A 147 -1.75 43.10 19.31
C ILE A 147 -2.39 44.03 18.27
N LYS A 148 -1.82 45.22 18.11
CA LYS A 148 -1.93 46.04 16.89
C LYS A 148 -0.53 46.21 16.31
N ASN A 149 -0.31 45.57 15.16
CA ASN A 149 0.17 46.14 13.89
C ASN A 149 0.59 44.98 12.98
#